data_AF-A0A2V5Q4A8-F1
#
_entry.id   AF-A0A2V5Q4A8-F1
#
_cell.length_a   1.000
_cell.length_b   1.000
_cell.length_c   1.000
_cell.angle_alpha   90.00
_cell.angle_beta   90.00
_cell.angle_gamma   90.00
#
_symmetry.space_group_name_H-M   'P 1'
#
loop_
_entity.id
_entity.type
_entity.pdbx_description
1 polymer ?
#
loop_
_entity_poly.entity_id
_entity_poly.type
_entity_poly.pdbx_seq_one_letter_code
_entity_poly.pdbx_strand_id
1 'polypeptide(L)'
;MPLELQPKLLRVLQEQEFERLGSTRTIRVDVRLIAATNRDLAQMAAEKQFREDLYFRLNVFPIRIPPLRERAGDIPPLVRHYVDTYAQRMNKRIETITEAAMAALCRYTWPGNVRELQNFIERAVILTPDSDLKIQIRELQDSIPIASTTANTLEDVEREHILQTLRETNGVIGGRHGAAARLGLKRTTLLSKMERLGISHYRKYTSLVQKQ
;
A
#
# COMPACT_ATOMS: atom_id res chain seq x y z
N MET A 1 11.36 -9.38 -13.73
CA MET A 1 12.61 -10.12 -13.46
C MET A 1 13.58 -9.84 -14.60
N PRO A 2 14.82 -9.42 -14.31
CA PRO A 2 15.85 -9.25 -15.34
C PRO A 2 16.02 -10.51 -16.20
N LEU A 3 16.20 -10.35 -17.51
CA LEU A 3 16.37 -11.48 -18.44
C LEU A 3 17.55 -12.39 -18.05
N GLU A 4 18.62 -11.81 -17.51
CA GLU A 4 19.83 -12.53 -17.08
C GLU A 4 19.60 -13.48 -15.90
N LEU A 5 18.57 -13.25 -15.09
CA LEU A 5 18.23 -14.11 -13.95
C LEU A 5 17.31 -15.27 -14.35
N GLN A 6 16.60 -15.16 -15.49
CA GLN A 6 15.66 -16.19 -15.93
C GLN A 6 16.32 -17.54 -16.20
N PRO A 7 17.49 -17.63 -16.88
CA PRO A 7 18.20 -18.89 -17.07
C PRO A 7 18.69 -19.51 -15.75
N LYS A 8 19.10 -18.67 -14.79
CA LYS A 8 19.56 -19.16 -13.47
C LYS A 8 18.41 -19.81 -12.73
N LEU A 9 17.24 -19.18 -12.69
CA LEU A 9 16.04 -19.77 -12.08
C LEU A 9 15.59 -21.03 -12.81
N LEU A 10 15.65 -21.04 -14.15
CA LEU A 10 15.34 -22.22 -14.94
C LEU A 10 16.23 -23.42 -14.56
N ARG A 11 17.54 -23.19 -14.38
CA ARG A 11 18.49 -24.21 -13.93
C ARG A 11 18.11 -24.78 -12.55
N VAL A 12 17.76 -23.92 -11.60
CA VAL A 12 17.27 -24.38 -10.28
C VAL A 12 16.01 -25.25 -10.42
N LEU A 13 15.09 -24.87 -11.30
CA LEU A 13 13.82 -25.60 -11.49
C LEU A 13 13.98 -26.93 -12.23
N GLN A 14 14.93 -27.01 -13.18
CA GLN A 14 15.13 -28.20 -14.00
C GLN A 14 16.14 -29.17 -13.40
N GLU A 15 17.28 -28.65 -12.95
CA GLU A 15 18.42 -29.45 -12.46
C GLU A 15 18.42 -29.60 -10.94
N GLN A 16 17.55 -28.86 -10.22
CA GLN A 16 17.55 -28.84 -8.75
C GLN A 16 18.90 -28.41 -8.16
N GLU A 17 19.63 -27.57 -8.91
CA GLU A 17 21.00 -27.20 -8.61
C GLU A 17 21.22 -25.69 -8.78
N PHE A 18 22.08 -25.12 -7.94
CA PHE A 18 22.53 -23.74 -8.09
C PHE A 18 23.97 -23.53 -7.60
N GLU A 19 24.54 -22.40 -7.99
CA GLU A 19 25.88 -21.96 -7.58
C GLU A 19 25.78 -20.66 -6.76
N ARG A 20 26.58 -20.56 -5.71
CA ARG A 20 26.67 -19.31 -4.94
C ARG A 20 27.47 -18.28 -5.73
N LEU A 21 27.16 -17.00 -5.55
CA LEU A 21 27.97 -15.93 -6.12
C LEU A 21 29.44 -16.07 -5.67
N GLY A 22 30.35 -16.11 -6.63
CA GLY A 22 31.79 -16.27 -6.37
C GLY A 22 32.26 -17.70 -6.07
N SER A 23 31.38 -18.70 -6.14
CA SER A 23 31.76 -20.12 -5.98
C SER A 23 31.27 -20.94 -7.15
N THR A 24 32.14 -21.78 -7.70
CA THR A 24 31.80 -22.77 -8.74
C THR A 24 31.22 -24.05 -8.15
N ARG A 25 31.10 -24.14 -6.82
CA ARG A 25 30.53 -25.31 -6.16
C ARG A 25 29.02 -25.36 -6.39
N THR A 26 28.59 -26.39 -7.10
CA THR A 26 27.19 -26.71 -7.30
C THR A 26 26.57 -27.28 -6.04
N ILE A 27 25.35 -26.84 -5.73
CA ILE A 27 24.58 -27.24 -4.56
C ILE A 27 23.24 -27.77 -5.03
N ARG A 28 22.93 -29.02 -4.66
CA ARG A 28 21.61 -29.62 -4.87
C ARG A 28 20.61 -29.17 -3.83
N VAL A 29 19.37 -28.93 -4.27
CA VAL A 29 18.26 -28.51 -3.43
C VAL A 29 16.97 -29.21 -3.85
N ASP A 30 16.16 -29.57 -2.86
CA ASP A 30 14.78 -29.98 -3.09
C ASP A 30 13.86 -28.88 -2.57
N VAL A 31 13.16 -28.20 -3.49
CA VAL A 31 12.35 -27.02 -3.17
C VAL A 31 10.99 -27.09 -3.86
N ARG A 32 9.96 -26.68 -3.11
CA ARG A 32 8.65 -26.36 -3.67
C ARG A 32 8.59 -24.88 -4.00
N LEU A 33 8.52 -24.54 -5.28
CA LEU A 33 8.39 -23.15 -5.72
C LEU A 33 6.93 -22.70 -5.73
N ILE A 34 6.68 -21.54 -5.13
CA ILE A 34 5.42 -20.79 -5.27
C ILE A 34 5.79 -19.42 -5.83
N ALA A 35 5.20 -19.06 -6.97
CA ALA A 35 5.43 -17.77 -7.62
C ALA A 35 4.10 -17.01 -7.77
N ALA A 36 4.17 -15.68 -7.66
CA ALA A 36 3.04 -14.79 -7.87
C ALA A 36 3.47 -13.58 -8.70
N THR A 37 2.60 -13.12 -9.58
CA THR A 37 2.86 -11.98 -10.47
C THR A 37 1.55 -11.24 -10.74
N ASN A 38 1.63 -9.92 -10.91
CA ASN A 38 0.55 -9.07 -11.39
C ASN A 38 0.65 -8.79 -12.90
N ARG A 39 1.70 -9.29 -13.56
CA ARG A 39 1.92 -9.17 -15.01
C ARG A 39 1.48 -10.44 -15.72
N ASP A 40 0.98 -10.29 -16.93
CA ASP A 40 0.67 -11.40 -17.82
C ASP A 40 1.97 -11.98 -18.39
N LEU A 41 2.39 -13.14 -17.86
CA LEU A 41 3.62 -13.80 -18.31
C LEU A 41 3.49 -14.38 -19.73
N ALA A 42 2.28 -14.75 -20.17
CA ALA A 42 2.07 -15.26 -21.51
C ALA A 42 2.27 -14.16 -22.55
N GLN A 43 1.73 -12.97 -22.28
CA GLN A 43 1.98 -11.78 -23.09
C GLN A 43 3.47 -11.39 -23.07
N MET A 44 4.11 -11.37 -21.89
CA MET A 44 5.53 -11.05 -21.79
C MET A 44 6.43 -12.06 -22.52
N ALA A 45 6.01 -13.33 -22.60
CA ALA A 45 6.71 -14.34 -23.37
C ALA A 45 6.60 -14.07 -24.87
N ALA A 46 5.40 -13.74 -25.36
CA ALA A 46 5.19 -13.32 -26.75
C ALA A 46 6.01 -12.06 -27.13
N GLU A 47 6.16 -11.13 -26.18
CA GLU A 47 6.96 -9.90 -26.34
C GLU A 47 8.48 -10.11 -26.12
N LYS A 48 8.94 -11.36 -25.91
CA LYS A 48 10.34 -11.72 -25.60
C LYS A 48 10.93 -11.02 -24.36
N GLN A 49 10.09 -10.49 -23.48
CA GLN A 49 10.48 -9.95 -22.18
C GLN A 49 10.59 -11.04 -21.11
N PHE A 50 10.04 -12.21 -21.40
CA PHE A 50 10.11 -13.40 -20.55
C PHE A 50 10.42 -14.62 -21.42
N ARG A 51 11.23 -15.55 -20.93
CA ARG A 51 11.53 -16.78 -21.68
C ARG A 51 10.36 -17.76 -21.59
N GLU A 52 9.99 -18.31 -22.74
CA GLU A 52 8.92 -19.30 -22.85
C GLU A 52 9.20 -20.56 -22.02
N ASP A 53 10.43 -21.05 -22.02
CA ASP A 53 10.85 -22.24 -21.25
C ASP A 53 10.64 -22.08 -19.74
N LEU A 54 10.95 -20.91 -19.19
CA LEU A 54 10.69 -20.57 -17.80
C LEU A 54 9.19 -20.40 -17.53
N TYR A 55 8.44 -19.81 -18.46
CA TYR A 55 6.99 -19.66 -18.32
C TYR A 55 6.30 -21.01 -18.15
N PHE A 56 6.61 -21.99 -19.00
CA PHE A 56 6.02 -23.33 -18.91
C PHE A 56 6.44 -24.09 -17.64
N ARG A 57 7.61 -23.80 -17.06
CA ARG A 57 8.04 -24.37 -15.78
C ARG A 57 7.39 -23.73 -14.55
N LEU A 58 7.02 -22.44 -14.63
CA LEU A 58 6.31 -21.76 -13.55
C LEU A 58 4.79 -21.99 -13.62
N ASN A 59 4.23 -22.02 -14.82
CA ASN A 59 2.78 -22.08 -15.05
C ASN A 59 2.23 -23.51 -15.05
N VAL A 60 2.62 -24.33 -14.07
CA VAL A 60 2.17 -25.73 -13.96
C VAL A 60 0.77 -25.82 -13.36
N PHE A 61 0.52 -25.07 -12.28
CA PHE A 61 -0.78 -25.01 -11.61
C PHE A 61 -1.17 -23.55 -11.35
N PRO A 62 -1.76 -22.86 -12.33
CA PRO A 62 -2.13 -21.45 -12.18
C PRO A 62 -3.29 -21.30 -11.20
N ILE A 63 -3.11 -20.42 -10.23
CA ILE A 63 -4.18 -19.96 -9.33
C ILE A 63 -4.46 -18.50 -9.66
N ARG A 64 -5.61 -18.23 -10.29
CA ARG A 64 -6.06 -16.87 -10.56
C ARG A 64 -6.72 -16.30 -9.32
N ILE A 65 -6.17 -15.21 -8.79
CA ILE A 65 -6.77 -14.48 -7.67
C ILE A 65 -7.69 -13.39 -8.26
N PRO A 66 -9.02 -13.47 -8.09
CA PRO A 66 -9.92 -12.47 -8.61
C PRO A 66 -9.72 -11.12 -7.89
N PRO A 67 -9.89 -9.98 -8.58
CA PRO A 67 -9.91 -8.67 -7.96
C PRO A 67 -11.10 -8.54 -7.02
N LEU A 68 -11.02 -7.62 -6.05
CA LEU A 68 -12.06 -7.47 -5.01
C LEU A 68 -13.45 -7.17 -5.59
N ARG A 69 -13.53 -6.45 -6.71
CA ARG A 69 -14.78 -6.17 -7.44
C ARG A 69 -15.55 -7.42 -7.92
N GLU A 70 -14.85 -8.53 -8.17
CA GLU A 70 -15.47 -9.81 -8.59
C GLU A 70 -15.93 -10.67 -7.38
N ARG A 71 -15.59 -10.24 -6.16
CA ARG A 71 -15.90 -10.93 -4.89
C ARG A 71 -16.39 -9.96 -3.83
N ALA A 72 -17.41 -9.17 -4.18
CA ALA A 72 -17.96 -8.16 -3.28
C ALA A 72 -18.49 -8.72 -1.94
N GLY A 73 -18.87 -10.01 -1.90
CA GLY A 73 -19.27 -10.72 -0.68
C GLY A 73 -18.16 -10.81 0.39
N ASP A 74 -16.88 -10.69 -0.01
CA ASP A 74 -15.75 -10.70 0.91
C ASP A 74 -15.53 -9.32 1.58
N ILE A 75 -16.15 -8.25 1.07
CA ILE A 75 -15.95 -6.88 1.57
C ILE A 75 -16.40 -6.75 3.04
N PRO A 76 -17.61 -7.16 3.45
CA PRO A 76 -18.03 -7.01 4.85
C PRO A 76 -17.13 -7.66 5.90
N PRO A 77 -16.71 -8.95 5.77
CA PRO A 77 -15.79 -9.54 6.73
C PRO A 77 -14.40 -8.91 6.71
N LEU A 78 -13.89 -8.51 5.53
CA LEU A 78 -12.61 -7.80 5.41
C LEU A 78 -12.64 -6.44 6.11
N VAL A 79 -13.70 -5.67 5.90
CA VAL A 79 -13.88 -4.35 6.51
C VAL A 79 -13.88 -4.46 8.03
N ARG A 80 -14.66 -5.39 8.60
CA ARG A 80 -14.70 -5.62 10.05
C ARG A 80 -13.31 -5.96 10.59
N HIS A 81 -12.63 -6.90 9.95
CA HIS A 81 -11.28 -7.29 10.33
C HIS A 81 -10.29 -6.12 10.32
N TYR A 82 -10.30 -5.29 9.27
CA TYR A 82 -9.42 -4.13 9.19
C TYR A 82 -9.76 -3.06 10.21
N VAL A 83 -11.04 -2.73 10.39
CA VAL A 83 -11.50 -1.78 11.41
C VAL A 83 -11.02 -2.21 12.79
N ASP A 84 -11.25 -3.47 13.18
CA ASP A 84 -10.83 -4.00 14.48
C ASP A 84 -9.32 -3.92 14.66
N THR A 85 -8.56 -4.36 13.64
CA THR A 85 -7.09 -4.35 13.66
C THR A 85 -6.54 -2.92 13.83
N TYR A 86 -7.07 -1.96 13.09
CA TYR A 86 -6.59 -0.58 13.13
C TYR A 86 -7.06 0.17 14.37
N ALA A 87 -8.30 -0.05 14.81
CA ALA A 87 -8.83 0.51 16.05
C ALA A 87 -7.98 0.08 17.24
N GLN A 88 -7.66 -1.22 17.35
CA GLN A 88 -6.76 -1.74 18.39
C GLN A 88 -5.36 -1.12 18.30
N ARG A 89 -4.77 -1.07 17.10
CA ARG A 89 -3.42 -0.49 16.89
C ARG A 89 -3.34 0.98 17.28
N MET A 90 -4.42 1.74 17.11
CA MET A 90 -4.50 3.18 17.39
C MET A 90 -5.11 3.49 18.75
N ASN A 91 -5.42 2.47 19.56
CA ASN A 91 -6.11 2.59 20.84
C ASN A 91 -7.42 3.39 20.75
N LYS A 92 -8.16 3.22 19.64
CA LYS A 92 -9.49 3.77 19.42
C LYS A 92 -10.54 2.67 19.63
N ARG A 93 -11.75 3.07 19.99
CA ARG A 93 -12.93 2.19 19.94
C ARG A 93 -13.80 2.63 18.78
N ILE A 94 -14.05 1.71 17.86
CA ILE A 94 -15.06 1.86 16.82
C ILE A 94 -16.11 0.80 17.14
N GLU A 95 -17.30 1.25 17.53
CA GLU A 95 -18.39 0.39 17.98
C GLU A 95 -19.32 0.03 16.83
N THR A 96 -19.50 0.96 15.87
CA THR A 96 -20.48 0.79 14.80
C THR A 96 -19.90 1.11 13.44
N ILE A 97 -20.15 0.20 12.49
CA ILE A 97 -20.03 0.45 11.06
C ILE A 97 -21.45 0.57 10.53
N THR A 98 -21.86 1.77 10.13
CA THR A 98 -23.24 2.00 9.69
C THR A 98 -23.56 1.20 8.42
N GLU A 99 -24.82 0.79 8.24
CA GLU A 99 -25.25 0.05 7.05
C GLU A 99 -25.01 0.85 5.76
N ALA A 100 -25.23 2.17 5.81
CA ALA A 100 -24.96 3.06 4.69
C ALA A 100 -23.47 3.08 4.30
N ALA A 101 -22.57 3.07 5.31
CA ALA A 101 -21.13 2.98 5.11
C ALA A 101 -20.74 1.63 4.47
N MET A 102 -21.28 0.52 4.97
CA MET A 102 -21.03 -0.81 4.40
C MET A 102 -21.54 -0.92 2.95
N ALA A 103 -22.78 -0.49 2.70
CA ALA A 103 -23.38 -0.51 1.37
C ALA A 103 -22.58 0.31 0.36
N ALA A 104 -22.05 1.46 0.79
CA ALA A 104 -21.16 2.27 -0.02
C ALA A 104 -19.86 1.55 -0.40
N LEU A 105 -19.19 0.91 0.56
CA LEU A 105 -17.97 0.13 0.32
C LEU A 105 -18.22 -1.05 -0.64
N CYS A 106 -19.38 -1.70 -0.52
CA CYS A 106 -19.78 -2.79 -1.41
C CYS A 106 -20.12 -2.32 -2.83
N ARG A 107 -20.67 -1.11 -2.98
CA ARG A 107 -21.02 -0.54 -4.29
C ARG A 107 -19.81 0.03 -5.04
N TYR A 108 -18.74 0.37 -4.33
CA TYR A 108 -17.55 0.93 -4.95
C TYR A 108 -16.78 -0.14 -5.76
N THR A 109 -16.47 0.18 -7.00
CA THR A 109 -15.67 -0.69 -7.87
C THR A 109 -14.20 -0.52 -7.53
N TRP A 110 -13.73 -1.25 -6.51
CA TRP A 110 -12.33 -1.29 -6.12
C TRP A 110 -11.44 -1.63 -7.32
N PRO A 111 -10.66 -0.66 -7.87
CA PRO A 111 -9.84 -0.90 -9.06
C PRO A 111 -8.68 -1.87 -8.78
N GLY A 112 -8.18 -1.89 -7.54
CA GLY A 112 -7.10 -2.75 -7.09
C GLY A 112 -7.55 -4.01 -6.33
N ASN A 113 -6.57 -4.65 -5.69
CA ASN A 113 -6.82 -5.76 -4.77
C ASN A 113 -7.27 -5.22 -3.39
N VAL A 114 -7.43 -6.10 -2.41
CA VAL A 114 -7.80 -5.78 -1.01
C VAL A 114 -6.99 -4.67 -0.33
N ARG A 115 -5.82 -4.31 -0.86
CA ARG A 115 -4.98 -3.22 -0.33
C ARG A 115 -5.64 -1.85 -0.39
N GLU A 116 -6.42 -1.56 -1.43
CA GLU A 116 -7.09 -0.26 -1.52
C GLU A 116 -8.17 -0.14 -0.45
N LEU A 117 -8.96 -1.21 -0.26
CA LEU A 117 -9.91 -1.32 0.83
C LEU A 117 -9.20 -1.15 2.18
N GLN A 118 -8.10 -1.88 2.39
CA GLN A 118 -7.31 -1.79 3.62
C GLN A 118 -6.84 -0.36 3.91
N ASN A 119 -6.20 0.31 2.94
CA ASN A 119 -5.70 1.67 3.09
C ASN A 119 -6.83 2.68 3.33
N PHE A 120 -7.96 2.49 2.65
CA PHE A 120 -9.14 3.32 2.84
C PHE A 120 -9.70 3.18 4.26
N ILE A 121 -9.84 1.95 4.75
CA ILE A 121 -10.31 1.68 6.11
C ILE A 121 -9.33 2.24 7.15
N GLU A 122 -8.02 2.05 6.97
CA GLU A 122 -7.01 2.62 7.86
C GLU A 122 -7.18 4.14 8.00
N ARG A 123 -7.30 4.84 6.87
CA ARG A 123 -7.57 6.29 6.84
C ARG A 123 -8.88 6.65 7.51
N ALA A 124 -9.95 5.91 7.24
CA ALA A 124 -11.26 6.15 7.86
C ALA A 124 -11.19 6.00 9.39
N VAL A 125 -10.44 5.03 9.91
CA VAL A 125 -10.19 4.86 11.35
C VAL A 125 -9.38 6.04 11.92
N ILE A 126 -8.36 6.53 11.21
CA ILE A 126 -7.58 7.71 11.62
C ILE A 126 -8.47 8.95 11.71
N LEU A 127 -9.28 9.19 10.68
CA LEU A 127 -10.12 10.38 10.55
C LEU A 127 -11.38 10.35 11.40
N THR A 128 -11.77 9.18 11.92
CA THR A 128 -12.91 9.04 12.81
C THR A 128 -12.53 9.49 14.23
N PRO A 129 -13.10 10.59 14.75
CA PRO A 129 -12.84 11.04 16.12
C PRO A 129 -13.70 10.32 17.17
N ASP A 130 -14.83 9.74 16.75
CA ASP A 130 -15.89 9.18 17.61
C ASP A 130 -16.00 7.65 17.49
N SER A 131 -16.98 7.03 18.14
CA SER A 131 -17.20 5.57 18.10
C SER A 131 -17.77 5.04 16.77
N ASP A 132 -18.27 5.93 15.90
CA ASP A 132 -18.92 5.56 14.64
C ASP A 132 -17.99 5.79 13.45
N LEU A 133 -17.71 4.74 12.67
CA LEU A 133 -16.85 4.84 11.50
C LEU A 133 -17.45 5.80 10.46
N LYS A 134 -16.80 6.95 10.26
CA LYS A 134 -17.21 7.94 9.25
C LYS A 134 -16.51 7.64 7.93
N ILE A 135 -17.29 7.22 6.93
CA ILE A 135 -16.81 6.94 5.57
C ILE A 135 -17.06 8.15 4.67
N GLN A 136 -15.99 8.80 4.22
CA GLN A 136 -16.06 9.87 3.23
C GLN A 136 -15.78 9.30 1.83
N ILE A 137 -16.82 8.83 1.15
CA ILE A 137 -16.71 8.17 -0.16
C ILE A 137 -16.13 9.11 -1.23
N ARG A 138 -16.28 10.43 -1.06
CA ARG A 138 -15.71 11.43 -2.00
C ARG A 138 -14.19 11.27 -2.15
N GLU A 139 -13.48 10.82 -1.12
CA GLU A 139 -12.05 10.53 -1.17
C GLU A 139 -11.70 9.36 -2.11
N LEU A 140 -12.66 8.50 -2.47
CA LEU A 140 -12.48 7.42 -3.45
C LEU A 140 -12.69 7.88 -4.91
N GLN A 141 -13.27 9.07 -5.13
CA GLN A 141 -13.50 9.62 -6.47
C GLN A 141 -12.30 10.43 -6.98
N ASP A 142 -11.54 11.04 -6.07
CA ASP A 142 -10.33 11.82 -6.42
C ASP A 142 -9.09 10.93 -6.67
N SER A 143 -9.18 9.63 -6.38
CA SER A 143 -8.14 8.63 -6.67
C SER A 143 -8.32 8.00 -8.05
N ILE A 144 -8.36 8.82 -9.10
CA ILE A 144 -8.05 8.34 -10.46
C ILE A 144 -6.52 8.17 -10.50
N PRO A 145 -5.99 7.01 -10.90
CA PRO A 145 -4.62 6.62 -10.59
C PRO A 145 -3.61 7.44 -11.41
N ILE A 146 -2.99 8.44 -10.78
CA ILE A 146 -1.66 8.88 -11.18
C ILE A 146 -0.70 7.81 -10.69
N ALA A 147 -0.21 7.02 -11.64
CA ALA A 147 0.88 6.07 -11.56
C ALA A 147 1.51 5.88 -10.16
N SER A 148 1.31 4.67 -9.62
CA SER A 148 2.24 3.93 -8.76
C SER A 148 3.52 4.69 -8.39
N THR A 149 3.48 5.45 -7.29
CA THR A 149 4.70 5.92 -6.64
C THR A 149 4.60 5.53 -5.17
N THR A 150 5.08 4.31 -4.91
CA THR A 150 5.69 3.85 -3.66
C THR A 150 5.41 4.68 -2.40
N ALA A 151 4.31 4.38 -1.71
CA ALA A 151 4.20 4.59 -0.27
C ALA A 151 3.97 3.20 0.34
N ASN A 152 5.05 2.54 0.76
CA ASN A 152 5.04 1.12 1.12
C ASN A 152 5.18 0.91 2.64
N THR A 153 5.31 1.98 3.43
CA THR A 153 5.47 1.88 4.88
C THR A 153 4.52 2.81 5.63
N LEU A 154 4.18 2.45 6.88
CA LEU A 154 3.39 3.29 7.79
C LEU A 154 4.02 4.69 7.96
N GLU A 155 5.35 4.76 7.86
CA GLU A 155 6.10 6.00 7.93
C GLU A 155 5.86 6.89 6.72
N ASP A 156 5.69 6.34 5.52
CA ASP A 156 5.37 7.10 4.30
C ASP A 156 3.97 7.71 4.36
N VAL A 157 3.01 6.98 4.91
CA VAL A 157 1.62 7.45 5.10
C VAL A 157 1.56 8.51 6.21
N GLU A 158 2.25 8.28 7.33
CA GLU A 158 2.38 9.27 8.40
C GLU A 158 3.05 10.55 7.88
N ARG A 159 4.07 10.40 7.02
CA ARG A 159 4.77 11.52 6.37
C ARG A 159 3.85 12.32 5.46
N GLU A 160 3.11 11.67 4.56
CA GLU A 160 2.22 12.40 3.64
C GLU A 160 1.07 13.08 4.40
N HIS A 161 0.54 12.46 5.45
CA HIS A 161 -0.50 13.06 6.27
C HIS A 161 -0.03 14.31 7.03
N ILE A 162 1.20 14.26 7.59
CA ILE A 162 1.83 15.43 8.20
C ILE A 162 2.07 16.53 7.15
N LEU A 163 2.55 16.17 5.95
CA LEU A 163 2.77 17.11 4.86
C LEU A 163 1.47 17.78 4.38
N GLN A 164 0.39 17.02 4.23
CA GLN A 164 -0.91 17.55 3.86
C GLN A 164 -1.44 18.52 4.92
N THR A 165 -1.37 18.15 6.19
CA THR A 165 -1.83 19.02 7.28
C THR A 165 -1.00 20.31 7.37
N LEU A 166 0.31 20.23 7.10
CA LEU A 166 1.17 21.42 7.01
C LEU A 166 0.80 22.31 5.82
N ARG A 167 0.40 21.76 4.67
CA ARG A 167 -0.10 22.55 3.53
C ARG A 167 -1.38 23.30 3.90
N GLU A 168 -2.32 22.62 4.56
CA GLU A 168 -3.61 23.20 4.97
C GLU A 168 -3.47 24.26 6.08
N THR A 169 -2.41 24.20 6.88
CA THR A 169 -2.11 25.22 7.91
C THR A 169 -1.05 26.22 7.47
N ASN A 170 -0.72 26.29 6.17
CA ASN A 170 0.33 27.16 5.62
C ASN A 170 1.69 27.05 6.36
N GLY A 171 2.03 25.85 6.84
CA GLY A 171 3.28 25.57 7.54
C GLY A 171 3.31 26.00 9.01
N VAL A 172 2.18 26.43 9.58
CA VAL A 172 2.09 26.76 11.00
C VAL A 172 2.08 25.48 11.82
N ILE A 173 3.16 25.24 12.58
CA ILE A 173 3.36 24.00 13.35
C ILE A 173 2.62 24.04 14.70
N GLY A 174 2.55 25.20 15.37
CA GLY A 174 2.00 25.34 16.72
C GLY A 174 0.91 26.41 16.84
N GLY A 175 0.17 26.38 17.95
CA GLY A 175 -0.96 27.29 18.22
C GLY A 175 -2.31 26.60 18.03
N ARG A 176 -3.42 27.31 18.37
CA ARG A 176 -4.79 26.78 18.32
C ARG A 176 -5.22 26.32 16.92
N HIS A 177 -4.62 26.88 15.87
CA HIS A 177 -4.87 26.54 14.46
C HIS A 177 -3.66 25.90 13.76
N GLY A 178 -2.62 25.49 14.51
CA GLY A 178 -1.42 24.89 13.94
C GLY A 178 -1.60 23.39 13.62
N ALA A 179 -0.69 22.85 12.81
CA ALA A 179 -0.68 21.46 12.40
C ALA A 179 -0.65 20.50 13.60
N ALA A 180 0.07 20.83 14.68
CA ALA A 180 0.08 20.01 15.89
C ALA A 180 -1.30 19.91 16.55
N ALA A 181 -2.04 21.02 16.62
CA ALA A 181 -3.39 21.02 17.19
C ALA A 181 -4.39 20.25 16.32
N ARG A 182 -4.27 20.37 14.98
CA ARG A 182 -5.10 19.60 14.04
C ARG A 182 -4.80 18.10 14.05
N LEU A 183 -3.54 17.73 14.23
CA LEU A 183 -3.11 16.33 14.36
C LEU A 183 -3.33 15.77 15.78
N GLY A 184 -3.84 16.58 16.72
CA GLY A 184 -4.02 16.16 18.12
C GLY A 184 -2.72 15.86 18.86
N LEU A 185 -1.59 16.35 18.36
CA LEU A 185 -0.26 16.12 18.91
C LEU A 185 0.23 17.32 19.70
N LYS A 186 1.03 17.07 20.74
CA LYS A 186 1.84 18.13 21.33
C LYS A 186 2.83 18.64 20.29
N ARG A 187 3.09 19.96 20.28
CA ARG A 187 4.02 20.60 19.35
C ARG A 187 5.39 19.89 19.31
N THR A 188 5.90 19.48 20.46
CA THR A 188 7.19 18.75 20.59
C THR A 188 7.15 17.36 19.96
N THR A 189 6.03 16.64 20.08
CA THR A 189 5.81 15.32 19.46
C THR A 189 5.74 15.43 17.94
N LEU A 190 5.07 16.46 17.41
CA LEU A 190 5.02 16.70 15.97
C LEU A 190 6.42 17.02 15.41
N LEU A 191 7.19 17.87 16.10
CA LEU A 191 8.56 18.21 15.69
C LEU A 191 9.48 16.98 15.67
N SER A 192 9.44 16.15 16.72
CA SER A 192 10.22 14.91 16.77
C SER A 192 9.82 13.92 15.67
N LYS A 193 8.52 13.80 15.35
CA LYS A 193 8.04 12.98 14.23
C LYS A 193 8.47 13.54 12.87
N MET A 194 8.44 14.86 12.69
CA MET A 194 8.90 15.53 11.47
C MET A 194 10.40 15.31 11.21
N GLU A 195 11.23 15.35 12.26
CA GLU A 195 12.67 15.06 12.13
C GLU A 195 12.91 13.60 11.78
N ARG A 196 12.25 12.67 12.49
CA ARG A 196 12.35 11.23 12.23
C ARG A 196 11.94 10.85 10.81
N LEU A 197 10.91 11.52 10.29
CA LEU A 197 10.36 11.29 8.95
C LEU A 197 11.01 12.17 7.87
N GLY A 198 12.07 12.93 8.17
CA GLY A 198 12.80 13.74 7.19
C GLY A 198 12.01 14.88 6.55
N ILE A 199 11.11 15.53 7.31
CA ILE A 199 10.23 16.64 6.88
C ILE A 199 10.86 18.02 7.20
N SER A 200 12.19 18.08 7.41
CA SER A 200 12.89 19.22 8.01
C SER A 200 12.94 20.52 7.18
N HIS A 201 12.51 20.52 5.91
CA HIS A 201 12.71 21.64 4.97
C HIS A 201 11.45 22.37 4.47
N TYR A 202 10.27 22.16 5.05
CA TYR A 202 9.03 22.82 4.58
C TYR A 202 9.12 24.37 4.58
N ARG A 203 9.99 24.98 5.39
CA ARG A 203 10.19 26.44 5.44
C ARG A 203 10.86 27.04 4.18
N LYS A 204 11.52 26.25 3.32
CA LYS A 204 12.16 26.74 2.08
C LYS A 204 11.27 26.63 0.84
N TYR A 205 10.22 25.80 0.86
CA TYR A 205 9.35 25.59 -0.30
C TYR A 205 8.31 26.71 -0.47
N THR A 206 7.87 27.32 0.62
CA THR A 206 6.87 28.41 0.57
C THR A 206 7.40 29.70 -0.07
N SER A 207 8.73 29.90 -0.10
CA SER A 207 9.36 31.06 -0.76
C SER A 207 9.52 30.93 -2.29
N LEU A 208 9.26 29.75 -2.87
CA LEU A 208 9.38 29.51 -4.32
C LEU A 208 8.03 29.57 -5.05
N VAL A 209 6.90 29.41 -4.35
CA VAL A 209 5.55 29.40 -4.97
C VAL A 209 4.87 30.77 -4.96
N GLN A 210 5.40 31.75 -4.23
CA GLN A 210 4.89 33.14 -4.21
C GLN A 210 5.50 34.07 -5.28
N LYS A 211 6.22 33.51 -6.28
CA LYS A 211 6.89 34.31 -7.33
C LYS A 211 6.59 33.89 -8.78
N GLN A 212 5.42 33.29 -9.01
CA GLN A 212 4.80 33.18 -10.34
C GLN A 212 3.38 33.72 -10.30
#